data_AF-A0A424NW82-F1
#
_entry.id   AF-A0A424NW82-F1
#
_cell.length_a   1.000
_cell.length_b   1.000
_cell.length_c   1.000
_cell.angle_alpha   90.00
_cell.angle_beta   90.00
_cell.angle_gamma   90.00
#
_symmetry.space_group_name_H-M   'P 1'
#
loop_
_entity.id
_entity.type
_entity.pdbx_description
1 polymer ?
#
loop_
_entity_poly.entity_id
_entity_poly.type
_entity_poly.pdbx_seq_one_letter_code
_entity_poly.pdbx_strand_id
1 'polypeptide(L)'
;MLQIISFVSLIVLNAVILNQVLVHHAMIKKPNYLSIFIFSLLALPIIHVEDYWIIIIANFLLVFTLNELFELSNSMEPKKKILNSGLLVGLMSIINFYFSIYYLLINSCLVYYKKYNTKNWIILNIGFSVPFVIFYSISHFTNLDYIVLNTDLINSNNPLNYKISYSLMILIVIVALIELGFNFHKKKIKSKQAFILLGIITLLIISQIIIWGFMAFAYLSIIPITICVNNYLIYTTHTRFRTFLVGLWVIIFLFEFFYI
;
A
#
# COMPACT_ATOMS: atom_id res chain seq x y z
N MET A 1 4.11 -20.48 -16.67
CA MET A 1 4.74 -19.33 -17.37
C MET A 1 3.81 -18.12 -17.47
N LEU A 2 2.58 -18.25 -18.01
CA LEU A 2 1.63 -17.14 -18.14
C LEU A 2 1.31 -16.45 -16.79
N GLN A 3 1.04 -17.22 -15.73
CA GLN A 3 0.74 -16.67 -14.39
C GLN A 3 1.87 -15.82 -13.81
N ILE A 4 3.12 -16.26 -13.98
CA ILE A 4 4.31 -15.53 -13.51
C ILE A 4 4.48 -14.23 -14.30
N ILE A 5 4.30 -14.27 -15.62
CA ILE A 5 4.36 -13.08 -16.48
C ILE A 5 3.28 -12.07 -16.06
N SER A 6 2.04 -12.52 -15.85
CA SER A 6 0.94 -11.67 -15.40
C SER A 6 1.23 -11.07 -14.01
N PHE A 7 1.79 -11.85 -13.09
CA PHE A 7 2.16 -11.39 -11.76
C PHE A 7 3.25 -10.31 -11.80
N VAL A 8 4.34 -10.55 -12.53
CA VAL A 8 5.42 -9.57 -12.71
C VAL A 8 4.92 -8.31 -13.40
N SER A 9 4.08 -8.46 -14.43
CA SER A 9 3.43 -7.32 -15.10
C SER A 9 2.60 -6.48 -14.13
N LEU A 10 1.87 -7.12 -13.21
CA LEU A 10 1.05 -6.43 -12.23
C LEU A 10 1.90 -5.73 -11.16
N ILE A 11 3.02 -6.32 -10.73
CA ILE A 11 4.02 -5.65 -9.88
C ILE A 11 4.55 -4.38 -10.55
N VAL A 12 4.98 -4.46 -11.81
CA VAL A 12 5.53 -3.31 -12.55
C VAL A 12 4.46 -2.24 -12.72
N LEU A 13 3.23 -2.63 -13.04
CA LEU A 13 2.10 -1.72 -13.19
C LEU A 13 1.78 -1.01 -11.86
N ASN A 14 1.75 -1.72 -10.74
CA ASN A 14 1.61 -1.13 -9.40
C ASN A 14 2.72 -0.11 -9.11
N ALA A 15 3.97 -0.46 -9.42
CA ALA A 15 5.14 0.36 -9.18
C ALA A 15 5.09 1.68 -10.00
N VAL A 16 4.69 1.58 -11.28
CA VAL A 16 4.52 2.72 -12.18
C VAL A 16 3.43 3.66 -11.68
N ILE A 17 2.27 3.12 -11.31
CA ILE A 17 1.15 3.92 -10.79
C ILE A 17 1.54 4.58 -9.47
N LEU A 18 2.15 3.86 -8.54
CA LEU A 18 2.63 4.43 -7.29
C LEU A 18 3.60 5.60 -7.56
N ASN A 19 4.55 5.42 -8.47
CA ASN A 19 5.47 6.51 -8.84
C ASN A 19 4.72 7.73 -9.41
N GLN A 20 3.73 7.52 -10.29
CA GLN A 20 2.91 8.61 -10.82
C GLN A 20 2.16 9.36 -9.71
N VAL A 21 1.54 8.62 -8.77
CA VAL A 21 0.84 9.20 -7.60
C VAL A 21 1.81 10.05 -6.77
N LEU A 22 3.01 9.55 -6.48
CA LEU A 22 3.98 10.29 -5.66
C LEU A 22 4.51 11.55 -6.34
N VAL A 23 4.71 11.51 -7.66
CA VAL A 23 5.14 12.67 -8.45
C VAL A 23 4.00 13.69 -8.54
N HIS A 24 2.78 13.26 -8.86
CA HIS A 24 1.61 14.13 -9.00
C HIS A 24 1.30 14.88 -7.70
N HIS A 25 1.40 14.20 -6.56
CA HIS A 25 1.15 14.80 -5.24
C HIS A 25 2.37 15.48 -4.62
N ALA A 26 3.44 15.68 -5.39
CA ALA A 26 4.68 16.35 -4.97
C ALA A 26 5.30 15.80 -3.67
N MET A 27 5.08 14.50 -3.41
CA MET A 27 5.82 13.75 -2.39
C MET A 27 7.30 13.68 -2.76
N ILE A 28 7.57 13.61 -4.06
CA ILE A 28 8.90 13.56 -4.65
C ILE A 28 9.05 14.73 -5.64
N LYS A 29 10.19 15.41 -5.60
CA LYS A 29 10.45 16.63 -6.39
C LYS A 29 10.64 16.40 -7.90
N LYS A 30 10.98 15.19 -8.34
CA LYS A 30 11.24 14.85 -9.76
C LYS A 30 10.76 13.42 -10.06
N PRO A 31 10.28 13.13 -11.28
CA PRO A 31 10.04 11.76 -11.69
C PRO A 31 11.33 10.98 -11.54
N ASN A 32 11.31 9.96 -10.69
CA ASN A 32 12.47 9.15 -10.40
C ASN A 32 12.09 7.67 -10.44
N TYR A 33 12.79 6.91 -11.27
CA TYR A 33 12.59 5.47 -11.42
C TYR A 33 12.96 4.68 -10.16
N LEU A 34 13.57 5.32 -9.15
CA LEU A 34 13.84 4.70 -7.84
C LEU A 34 12.59 4.16 -7.15
N SER A 35 11.45 4.87 -7.21
CA SER A 35 10.19 4.37 -6.64
C SER A 35 9.75 3.07 -7.29
N ILE A 36 9.90 2.99 -8.62
CA ILE A 36 9.52 1.80 -9.39
C ILE A 36 10.43 0.63 -8.99
N PHE A 37 11.74 0.87 -8.97
CA PHE A 37 12.74 -0.13 -8.62
C PHE A 37 12.58 -0.69 -7.21
N ILE A 38 12.45 0.17 -6.20
CA ILE A 38 12.28 -0.26 -4.80
C ILE A 38 10.98 -1.05 -4.61
N PHE A 39 9.87 -0.54 -5.15
CA PHE A 39 8.58 -1.23 -5.04
C PHE A 39 8.65 -2.62 -5.68
N SER A 40 9.20 -2.71 -6.90
CA SER A 40 9.30 -3.99 -7.61
C SER A 40 10.14 -4.99 -6.84
N LEU A 41 11.30 -4.61 -6.33
CA LEU A 41 12.14 -5.51 -5.52
C LEU A 41 11.43 -5.99 -4.26
N LEU A 42 10.78 -5.09 -3.53
CA LEU A 42 10.04 -5.43 -2.31
C LEU A 42 8.83 -6.33 -2.58
N ALA A 43 8.24 -6.25 -3.78
CA ALA A 43 7.06 -7.03 -4.16
C ALA A 43 7.39 -8.42 -4.71
N LEU A 44 8.63 -8.69 -5.15
CA LEU A 44 9.02 -10.00 -5.68
C LEU A 44 8.78 -11.17 -4.70
N PRO A 45 9.10 -11.07 -3.40
CA PRO A 45 8.88 -12.16 -2.45
C PRO A 45 7.42 -12.57 -2.27
N ILE A 46 6.46 -11.71 -2.67
CA ILE A 46 5.03 -12.03 -2.61
C ILE A 46 4.71 -13.31 -3.39
N ILE A 47 5.48 -13.65 -4.45
CA ILE A 47 5.26 -14.85 -5.26
C ILE A 47 5.32 -16.16 -4.45
N HIS A 48 6.01 -16.16 -3.31
CA HIS A 48 6.14 -17.33 -2.44
C HIS A 48 5.04 -17.42 -1.38
N VAL A 49 4.08 -16.51 -1.39
CA VAL A 49 2.93 -16.54 -0.47
C VAL A 49 1.77 -17.29 -1.12
N GLU A 50 1.08 -18.16 -0.37
CA GLU A 50 -0.02 -18.98 -0.89
C GLU A 50 -1.09 -18.13 -1.61
N ASP A 51 -1.47 -16.99 -1.05
CA ASP A 51 -2.45 -16.04 -1.60
C ASP A 51 -1.82 -14.80 -2.27
N TYR A 52 -0.74 -15.00 -3.03
CA TYR A 52 0.00 -13.90 -3.67
C TYR A 52 -0.87 -12.99 -4.53
N TRP A 53 -1.90 -13.52 -5.21
CA TRP A 53 -2.86 -12.76 -6.02
C TRP A 53 -3.68 -11.77 -5.19
N ILE A 54 -4.18 -12.23 -4.03
CA ILE A 54 -4.98 -11.39 -3.13
C ILE A 54 -4.15 -10.19 -2.66
N ILE A 55 -2.91 -10.43 -2.26
CA ILE A 55 -1.99 -9.41 -1.73
C ILE A 55 -1.61 -8.39 -2.80
N ILE A 56 -1.29 -8.84 -4.02
CA ILE A 56 -0.84 -7.92 -5.07
C ILE A 56 -1.99 -7.06 -5.62
N ILE A 57 -3.19 -7.63 -5.73
CA ILE A 57 -4.40 -6.89 -6.11
C ILE A 57 -4.81 -5.92 -4.99
N ALA A 58 -4.70 -6.33 -3.72
CA ALA A 58 -4.95 -5.44 -2.59
C ALA A 58 -3.96 -4.26 -2.57
N ASN A 59 -2.66 -4.51 -2.83
CA ASN A 59 -1.67 -3.44 -3.00
C ASN A 59 -2.07 -2.47 -4.13
N PHE A 60 -2.48 -3.00 -5.28
CA PHE A 60 -2.94 -2.18 -6.42
C PHE A 60 -4.11 -1.26 -6.03
N LEU A 61 -5.17 -1.83 -5.43
CA LEU A 61 -6.34 -1.08 -4.98
C LEU A 61 -6.00 -0.07 -3.87
N LEU A 62 -5.05 -0.39 -3.00
CA LEU A 62 -4.57 0.51 -1.96
C LEU A 62 -3.83 1.71 -2.54
N VAL A 63 -3.00 1.52 -3.59
CA VAL A 63 -2.35 2.63 -4.32
C VAL A 63 -3.39 3.56 -4.96
N PHE A 64 -4.44 3.02 -5.57
CA PHE A 64 -5.54 3.84 -6.09
C PHE A 64 -6.30 4.58 -5.00
N THR A 65 -6.57 3.90 -3.88
CA THR A 65 -7.22 4.50 -2.71
C THR A 65 -6.40 5.67 -2.20
N LEU A 66 -5.07 5.50 -2.11
CA LEU A 66 -4.13 6.56 -1.76
C LEU A 66 -4.21 7.76 -2.70
N ASN A 67 -4.28 7.53 -4.01
CA ASN A 67 -4.42 8.62 -4.97
C ASN A 67 -5.69 9.44 -4.71
N GLU A 68 -6.83 8.77 -4.54
CA GLU A 68 -8.11 9.44 -4.27
C GLU A 68 -8.09 10.22 -2.94
N LEU A 69 -7.42 9.69 -1.92
CA LEU A 69 -7.25 10.34 -0.62
C LEU A 69 -6.30 11.55 -0.66
N PHE A 70 -5.25 11.51 -1.47
CA PHE A 70 -4.40 12.68 -1.69
C PHE A 70 -5.14 13.77 -2.46
N GLU A 71 -5.92 13.41 -3.49
CA GLU A 71 -6.76 14.36 -4.21
C GLU A 71 -7.87 14.95 -3.34
N LEU A 72 -8.40 14.17 -2.39
CA LEU A 72 -9.38 14.63 -1.40
C LEU A 72 -8.84 15.81 -0.57
N SER A 73 -7.54 15.92 -0.33
CA SER A 73 -6.98 17.06 0.43
C SER A 73 -7.23 18.41 -0.24
N ASN A 74 -7.22 18.46 -1.58
CA ASN A 74 -7.26 19.69 -2.36
C ASN A 74 -8.57 19.89 -3.14
N SER A 75 -9.49 18.91 -3.12
CA SER A 75 -10.70 18.97 -3.95
C SER A 75 -11.74 19.95 -3.42
N MET A 76 -12.27 20.80 -4.33
CA MET A 76 -13.48 21.60 -4.09
C MET A 76 -14.74 20.71 -4.01
N GLU A 77 -14.73 19.60 -4.74
CA GLU A 77 -15.80 18.61 -4.76
C GLU A 77 -15.36 17.28 -4.10
N PRO A 78 -15.46 17.16 -2.76
CA PRO A 78 -14.98 15.97 -2.06
C PRO A 78 -15.84 14.73 -2.31
N LYS A 79 -17.11 14.90 -2.70
CA LYS A 79 -18.10 13.82 -2.83
C LYS A 79 -17.64 12.70 -3.77
N LYS A 80 -17.16 13.06 -4.97
CA LYS A 80 -16.68 12.07 -5.97
C LYS A 80 -15.48 11.28 -5.44
N LYS A 81 -14.54 11.97 -4.79
CA LYS A 81 -13.32 11.37 -4.23
C LYS A 81 -13.63 10.42 -3.07
N ILE A 82 -14.57 10.80 -2.22
CA ILE A 82 -15.05 9.95 -1.13
C ILE A 82 -15.74 8.70 -1.68
N LEU A 83 -16.65 8.86 -2.65
CA LEU A 83 -17.34 7.74 -3.29
C LEU A 83 -16.34 6.76 -3.92
N ASN A 84 -15.39 7.27 -4.73
CA ASN A 84 -14.35 6.45 -5.37
C ASN A 84 -13.49 5.71 -4.34
N SER A 85 -13.05 6.39 -3.27
CA SER A 85 -12.28 5.74 -2.21
C SER A 85 -13.08 4.63 -1.50
N GLY A 86 -14.38 4.87 -1.23
CA GLY A 86 -15.27 3.87 -0.67
C GLY A 86 -15.44 2.67 -1.59
N LEU A 87 -15.64 2.90 -2.89
CA LEU A 87 -15.74 1.84 -3.91
C LEU A 87 -14.49 0.96 -3.95
N LEU A 88 -13.30 1.57 -3.94
CA LEU A 88 -12.03 0.84 -3.98
C LEU A 88 -11.82 -0.02 -2.74
N VAL A 89 -12.11 0.51 -1.54
CA VAL A 89 -12.01 -0.24 -0.29
C VAL A 89 -13.10 -1.32 -0.19
N GLY A 90 -14.30 -1.06 -0.70
CA GLY A 90 -15.37 -2.06 -0.81
C GLY A 90 -14.96 -3.22 -1.71
N LEU A 91 -14.34 -2.93 -2.86
CA LEU A 91 -13.76 -3.97 -3.74
C LEU A 91 -12.67 -4.77 -3.03
N MET A 92 -11.76 -4.11 -2.31
CA MET A 92 -10.75 -4.81 -1.50
C MET A 92 -11.40 -5.75 -0.49
N SER A 93 -12.48 -5.30 0.16
CA SER A 93 -13.17 -6.06 1.20
C SER A 93 -13.93 -7.29 0.68
N ILE A 94 -14.31 -7.29 -0.60
CA ILE A 94 -14.88 -8.47 -1.26
C ILE A 94 -13.81 -9.51 -1.56
N ILE A 95 -12.62 -9.06 -1.98
CA ILE A 95 -11.49 -9.96 -2.23
C ILE A 95 -11.09 -10.67 -0.94
N ASN A 96 -10.99 -9.90 0.16
CA ASN A 96 -10.78 -10.46 1.48
C ASN A 96 -11.39 -9.54 2.55
N PHE A 97 -12.27 -10.10 3.38
CA PHE A 97 -13.00 -9.36 4.40
C PHE A 97 -12.10 -8.59 5.38
N TYR A 98 -10.89 -9.10 5.66
CA TYR A 98 -9.94 -8.44 6.56
C TYR A 98 -9.48 -7.06 6.03
N PHE A 99 -9.59 -6.79 4.73
CA PHE A 99 -9.30 -5.47 4.16
C PHE A 99 -10.37 -4.41 4.44
N SER A 100 -11.51 -4.78 5.03
CA SER A 100 -12.52 -3.82 5.50
C SER A 100 -11.97 -2.81 6.51
N ILE A 101 -10.85 -3.10 7.18
CA ILE A 101 -10.18 -2.15 8.08
C ILE A 101 -9.75 -0.85 7.39
N TYR A 102 -9.47 -0.89 6.08
CA TYR A 102 -9.12 0.30 5.31
C TYR A 102 -10.30 1.26 5.14
N TYR A 103 -11.52 0.87 5.55
CA TYR A 103 -12.62 1.82 5.71
C TYR A 103 -12.31 2.89 6.78
N LEU A 104 -11.58 2.51 7.84
CA LEU A 104 -11.13 3.44 8.89
C LEU A 104 -10.09 4.44 8.36
N LEU A 105 -9.33 4.08 7.33
CA LEU A 105 -8.40 4.99 6.66
C LEU A 105 -9.16 6.19 6.09
N ILE A 106 -10.24 5.94 5.35
CA ILE A 106 -11.02 7.01 4.71
C ILE A 106 -11.71 7.89 5.76
N ASN A 107 -12.25 7.29 6.82
CA ASN A 107 -12.85 8.04 7.93
C ASN A 107 -11.81 8.94 8.62
N SER A 108 -10.62 8.41 8.87
CA SER A 108 -9.51 9.18 9.46
C SER A 108 -9.07 10.33 8.55
N CYS A 109 -9.06 10.13 7.23
CA CYS A 109 -8.81 11.20 6.26
C CYS A 109 -9.88 12.29 6.29
N LEU A 110 -11.15 11.93 6.39
CA LEU A 110 -12.26 12.90 6.47
C LEU A 110 -12.14 13.79 7.69
N VAL A 111 -11.80 13.21 8.85
CA VAL A 111 -11.56 13.96 10.09
C VAL A 111 -10.33 14.85 9.95
N TYR A 112 -9.20 14.29 9.47
CA TYR A 112 -7.94 15.01 9.33
C TYR A 112 -8.04 16.22 8.37
N TYR A 113 -8.71 16.04 7.23
CA TYR A 113 -8.93 17.11 6.26
C TYR A 113 -10.09 18.05 6.62
N LYS A 114 -10.72 17.88 7.78
CA LYS A 114 -11.89 18.66 8.23
C LYS A 114 -13.05 18.62 7.21
N LYS A 115 -13.19 17.50 6.49
CA LYS A 115 -14.26 17.25 5.52
C LYS A 115 -15.32 16.30 6.08
N TYR A 116 -15.27 15.99 7.37
CA TYR A 116 -16.27 15.17 8.02
C TYR A 116 -17.62 15.90 8.10
N ASN A 117 -18.63 15.33 7.46
CA ASN A 117 -20.02 15.79 7.47
C ASN A 117 -20.89 14.55 7.28
N THR A 118 -22.10 14.53 7.83
CA THR A 118 -23.07 13.43 7.68
C THR A 118 -23.31 13.08 6.22
N LYS A 119 -23.42 14.10 5.34
CA LYS A 119 -23.55 13.89 3.88
C LYS A 119 -22.36 13.12 3.29
N ASN A 120 -21.14 13.50 3.67
CA ASN A 120 -19.92 12.86 3.19
C ASN A 120 -19.77 11.44 3.75
N TRP A 121 -20.18 11.24 5.00
CA TRP A 121 -20.22 9.92 5.63
C TRP A 121 -21.24 9.00 4.96
N ILE A 122 -22.44 9.48 4.60
CA ILE A 122 -23.42 8.70 3.83
C ILE A 122 -22.84 8.32 2.45
N ILE A 123 -22.20 9.25 1.76
CA ILE A 123 -21.56 8.98 0.45
C ILE A 123 -20.48 7.92 0.58
N LEU A 124 -19.68 7.96 1.65
CA LEU A 124 -18.67 6.94 1.93
C LEU A 124 -19.31 5.55 2.11
N ASN A 125 -20.37 5.45 2.92
CA ASN A 125 -21.09 4.19 3.13
C ASN A 125 -21.70 3.66 1.82
N ILE A 126 -22.27 4.53 0.98
CA ILE A 126 -22.78 4.15 -0.35
C ILE A 126 -21.64 3.62 -1.22
N GLY A 127 -20.51 4.33 -1.28
CA GLY A 127 -19.35 3.89 -2.05
C GLY A 127 -18.84 2.53 -1.58
N PHE A 128 -18.77 2.32 -0.26
CA PHE A 128 -18.32 1.05 0.32
C PHE A 128 -19.29 -0.11 0.08
N SER A 129 -20.61 0.15 0.08
CA SER A 129 -21.62 -0.91 -0.08
C SER A 129 -21.88 -1.32 -1.53
N VAL A 130 -21.68 -0.43 -2.49
CA VAL A 130 -21.95 -0.70 -3.93
C VAL A 130 -21.29 -1.98 -4.44
N PRO A 131 -19.98 -2.24 -4.18
CA PRO A 131 -19.35 -3.48 -4.61
C PRO A 131 -20.06 -4.72 -4.06
N PHE A 132 -20.49 -4.69 -2.79
CA PHE A 132 -21.17 -5.83 -2.15
C PHE A 132 -22.53 -6.09 -2.78
N VAL A 133 -23.29 -5.03 -3.08
CA VAL A 133 -24.59 -5.14 -3.75
C VAL A 133 -24.43 -5.73 -5.15
N ILE A 134 -23.44 -5.26 -5.91
CA ILE A 134 -23.14 -5.80 -7.26
C ILE A 134 -22.75 -7.27 -7.16
N PHE A 135 -21.84 -7.60 -6.23
CA PHE A 135 -21.38 -8.97 -6.04
C PHE A 135 -22.51 -9.92 -5.65
N TYR A 136 -23.34 -9.53 -4.67
CA TYR A 136 -24.51 -10.29 -4.24
C TYR A 136 -25.52 -10.50 -5.39
N SER A 137 -25.75 -9.47 -6.21
CA SER A 137 -26.65 -9.56 -7.36
C SER A 137 -26.12 -10.58 -8.37
N ILE A 138 -24.83 -10.50 -8.73
CA ILE A 138 -24.21 -11.43 -9.66
C ILE A 138 -24.28 -12.86 -9.12
N SER A 139 -23.89 -13.08 -7.86
CA SER A 139 -23.89 -14.42 -7.26
C SER A 139 -25.28 -15.05 -7.22
N HIS A 140 -26.32 -14.24 -6.98
CA HIS A 140 -27.71 -14.71 -6.99
C HIS A 140 -28.17 -15.16 -8.38
N PHE A 141 -27.72 -14.49 -9.45
CA PHE A 141 -28.07 -14.87 -10.83
C PHE A 141 -27.24 -16.03 -11.37
N THR A 142 -25.99 -16.19 -10.93
CA THR A 142 -25.08 -17.21 -11.48
C THR A 142 -25.07 -18.53 -10.69
N ASN A 143 -25.88 -18.65 -9.62
CA ASN A 143 -25.87 -19.82 -8.71
C ASN A 143 -24.44 -20.24 -8.31
N LEU A 144 -23.56 -19.26 -8.07
CA LEU A 144 -22.23 -19.55 -7.56
C LEU A 144 -22.41 -19.97 -6.10
N ASP A 145 -22.05 -21.22 -5.77
CA ASP A 145 -22.04 -21.70 -4.40
C ASP A 145 -21.23 -20.74 -3.52
N TYR A 146 -21.82 -20.38 -2.39
CA TYR A 146 -21.53 -19.22 -1.51
C TYR A 146 -20.16 -19.23 -0.79
N ILE A 147 -19.11 -19.79 -1.39
CA ILE A 147 -17.79 -19.99 -0.76
C ILE A 147 -16.78 -18.98 -1.32
N VAL A 148 -17.09 -17.68 -1.22
CA VAL A 148 -16.14 -16.60 -1.61
C VAL A 148 -15.88 -15.62 -0.46
N LEU A 149 -16.69 -15.65 0.61
CA LEU A 149 -16.23 -15.20 1.93
C LEU A 149 -15.32 -16.27 2.51
N ASN A 150 -14.26 -16.63 1.79
CA ASN A 150 -13.24 -17.53 2.28
C ASN A 150 -12.54 -16.79 3.41
N THR A 151 -12.99 -17.06 4.63
CA THR A 151 -12.26 -16.79 5.87
C THR A 151 -11.11 -17.78 6.05
N ASP A 152 -10.87 -18.63 5.05
CA ASP A 152 -9.76 -19.56 5.01
C ASP A 152 -8.50 -18.79 5.35
N LEU A 153 -7.93 -19.22 6.47
CA LEU A 153 -6.79 -18.63 7.12
C LEU A 153 -5.67 -18.56 6.08
N ILE A 154 -5.15 -17.35 5.82
CA ILE A 154 -3.93 -17.18 5.02
C ILE A 154 -2.80 -17.79 5.84
N ASN A 155 -2.65 -19.11 5.79
CA ASN A 155 -1.59 -19.84 6.46
C ASN A 155 -0.33 -19.65 5.63
N SER A 156 0.41 -18.58 5.88
CA SER A 156 1.70 -18.40 5.23
C SER A 156 2.68 -19.44 5.80
N ASN A 157 2.94 -20.51 5.05
CA ASN A 157 4.11 -21.33 5.29
C ASN A 157 5.38 -20.51 4.98
N ASN A 158 6.12 -20.19 6.04
CA ASN A 158 7.45 -19.57 6.11
C ASN A 158 7.72 -18.31 5.24
N PRO A 159 7.38 -17.10 5.73
CA PRO A 159 7.87 -15.83 5.17
C PRO A 159 9.37 -15.54 5.47
N LEU A 160 10.12 -16.49 6.03
CA LEU A 160 11.43 -16.27 6.65
C LEU A 160 12.63 -16.78 5.83
N ASN A 161 12.51 -16.94 4.50
CA ASN A 161 13.68 -17.33 3.70
C ASN A 161 14.63 -16.15 3.43
N TYR A 162 14.18 -14.90 3.58
CA TYR A 162 14.93 -13.67 3.30
C TYR A 162 15.38 -12.93 4.58
N LYS A 163 15.89 -13.64 5.58
CA LYS A 163 16.13 -13.08 6.93
C LYS A 163 17.12 -11.92 6.91
N ILE A 164 18.20 -12.04 6.14
CA ILE A 164 19.29 -11.06 6.14
C ILE A 164 18.84 -9.82 5.37
N SER A 165 18.20 -10.00 4.21
CA SER A 165 17.56 -8.92 3.46
C SER A 165 16.57 -8.13 4.32
N TYR A 166 15.65 -8.82 5.01
CA TYR A 166 14.63 -8.14 5.81
C TYR A 166 15.21 -7.41 7.01
N SER A 167 16.24 -7.96 7.67
CA SER A 167 16.94 -7.28 8.75
C SER A 167 17.55 -5.95 8.28
N LEU A 168 18.24 -5.98 7.14
CA LEU A 168 18.83 -4.77 6.55
C LEU A 168 17.77 -3.78 6.06
N MET A 169 16.67 -4.26 5.49
CA MET A 169 15.55 -3.41 5.09
C MET A 169 14.96 -2.67 6.30
N ILE A 170 14.75 -3.36 7.42
CA ILE A 170 14.27 -2.75 8.67
C ILE A 170 15.23 -1.65 9.11
N LEU A 171 16.54 -1.89 9.09
CA LEU A 171 17.55 -0.88 9.42
C LEU A 171 17.45 0.34 8.50
N ILE A 172 17.34 0.12 7.18
CA ILE A 172 17.19 1.21 6.21
C ILE A 172 15.91 2.01 6.48
N VAL A 173 14.79 1.34 6.79
CA VAL A 173 13.53 1.99 7.13
C VAL A 173 13.65 2.83 8.41
N ILE A 174 14.33 2.33 9.44
CA ILE A 174 14.57 3.09 10.69
C ILE A 174 15.37 4.36 10.38
N VAL A 175 16.47 4.24 9.64
CA VAL A 175 17.29 5.40 9.25
C VAL A 175 16.47 6.38 8.39
N ALA A 176 15.68 5.87 7.45
CA ALA A 176 14.80 6.67 6.61
C ALA A 176 13.75 7.44 7.42
N LEU A 177 13.16 6.82 8.45
CA LEU A 177 12.19 7.44 9.35
C LEU A 177 12.82 8.51 10.23
N ILE A 178 14.02 8.26 10.77
CA ILE A 178 14.77 9.24 11.57
C ILE A 178 15.03 10.49 10.73
N GLU A 179 15.51 10.32 9.50
CA GLU A 179 15.78 11.45 8.61
C GLU A 179 14.51 12.15 8.14
N LEU A 180 13.44 11.40 7.90
CA LEU A 180 12.12 11.96 7.63
C LEU A 180 11.66 12.87 8.77
N GLY A 181 11.86 12.44 10.02
CA GLY A 181 11.54 13.22 11.23
C GLY A 181 12.30 14.55 11.27
N PHE A 182 13.62 14.51 11.11
CA PHE A 182 14.46 15.74 11.12
C PHE A 182 14.10 16.71 10.00
N ASN A 183 13.73 16.20 8.82
CA ASN A 183 13.42 17.02 7.66
C ASN A 183 11.92 17.34 7.51
N PHE A 184 11.05 16.85 8.41
CA PHE A 184 9.61 16.98 8.28
C PHE A 184 9.16 18.43 8.23
N HIS A 185 9.72 19.29 9.08
CA HIS A 185 9.34 20.70 9.17
C HIS A 185 9.59 21.48 7.88
N LYS A 186 10.65 21.11 7.13
CA LYS A 186 11.06 21.76 5.87
C LYS A 186 10.18 21.38 4.68
N LYS A 187 9.27 20.40 4.83
CA LYS A 187 8.41 19.93 3.73
C LYS A 187 7.21 20.84 3.50
N LYS A 188 6.77 20.90 2.23
CA LYS A 188 5.53 21.56 1.82
C LYS A 188 4.32 20.92 2.51
N ILE A 189 3.27 21.71 2.73
CA ILE A 189 2.03 21.28 3.42
C ILE A 189 1.42 20.02 2.78
N LYS A 190 1.31 19.99 1.44
CA LYS A 190 0.79 18.82 0.71
C LYS A 190 1.58 17.54 1.00
N SER A 191 2.91 17.64 1.07
CA SER A 191 3.77 16.50 1.40
C SER A 191 3.58 16.05 2.86
N LYS A 192 3.44 16.99 3.81
CA LYS A 192 3.19 16.66 5.23
C LYS A 192 1.89 15.89 5.43
N GLN A 193 0.81 16.33 4.80
CA GLN A 193 -0.49 15.63 4.82
C GLN A 193 -0.33 14.20 4.31
N ALA A 194 0.42 14.04 3.24
CA ALA A 194 0.62 12.76 2.61
C ALA A 194 1.46 11.80 3.48
N PHE A 195 2.47 12.29 4.21
CA PHE A 195 3.19 11.49 5.22
C PHE A 195 2.34 11.12 6.44
N ILE A 196 1.38 11.97 6.83
CA ILE A 196 0.44 11.63 7.91
C ILE A 196 -0.49 10.49 7.47
N LEU A 197 -0.97 10.51 6.23
CA LEU A 197 -1.72 9.40 5.65
C LEU A 197 -0.93 8.10 5.63
N LEU A 198 0.36 8.16 5.28
CA LEU A 198 1.24 6.99 5.36
C LEU A 198 1.37 6.45 6.78
N GLY A 199 1.48 7.33 7.78
CA GLY A 199 1.46 6.95 9.19
C GLY A 199 0.18 6.19 9.58
N ILE A 200 -0.99 6.68 9.15
CA ILE A 200 -2.27 6.02 9.40
C ILE A 200 -2.32 4.65 8.73
N ILE A 201 -1.87 4.53 7.48
CA ILE A 201 -1.79 3.23 6.78
C ILE A 201 -0.88 2.26 7.51
N THR A 202 0.30 2.70 7.94
CA THR A 202 1.22 1.82 8.70
C THR A 202 0.59 1.34 10.00
N LEU A 203 -0.16 2.21 10.69
CA LEU A 203 -0.85 1.85 11.92
C LEU A 203 -1.96 0.82 11.65
N LEU A 204 -2.73 0.98 10.58
CA LEU A 204 -3.77 0.04 10.18
C LEU A 204 -3.20 -1.33 9.78
N ILE A 205 -2.04 -1.36 9.10
CA ILE A 205 -1.33 -2.61 8.78
C ILE A 205 -0.90 -3.32 10.07
N ILE A 206 -0.30 -2.59 11.01
CA ILE A 206 0.13 -3.15 12.30
C ILE A 206 -1.08 -3.67 13.08
N SER A 207 -2.17 -2.91 13.15
CA SER A 207 -3.39 -3.37 13.83
C SER A 207 -3.98 -4.61 13.16
N GLN A 208 -3.95 -4.68 11.82
CA GLN A 208 -4.40 -5.83 11.06
C GLN A 208 -3.58 -7.09 11.39
N ILE A 209 -2.26 -6.97 11.51
CA ILE A 209 -1.39 -8.09 11.91
C ILE A 209 -1.66 -8.52 13.36
N ILE A 210 -1.85 -7.57 14.29
CA ILE A 210 -2.08 -7.88 15.71
C ILE A 210 -3.46 -8.54 15.94
N ILE A 211 -4.51 -8.00 15.30
CA ILE A 211 -5.89 -8.47 15.54
C ILE A 211 -6.13 -9.84 14.93
N TRP A 212 -5.61 -10.10 13.73
CA TRP A 212 -5.89 -11.34 12.99
C TRP A 212 -4.72 -12.32 12.90
N GLY A 213 -3.52 -11.92 13.30
CA GLY A 213 -2.35 -12.81 13.35
C GLY A 213 -1.71 -13.16 12.00
N PHE A 214 -2.22 -12.63 10.89
CA PHE A 214 -1.73 -12.97 9.56
C PHE A 214 -0.52 -12.11 9.15
N MET A 215 0.65 -12.75 9.09
CA MET A 215 1.89 -12.12 8.62
C MET A 215 1.84 -11.72 7.15
N ALA A 216 0.99 -12.36 6.33
CA ALA A 216 0.82 -12.03 4.92
C ALA A 216 0.41 -10.55 4.68
N PHE A 217 -0.32 -9.94 5.63
CA PHE A 217 -0.69 -8.53 5.52
C PHE A 217 0.49 -7.56 5.69
N ALA A 218 1.63 -8.03 6.22
CA ALA A 218 2.85 -7.24 6.25
C ALA A 218 3.31 -6.83 4.84
N TYR A 219 2.96 -7.58 3.78
CA TYR A 219 3.28 -7.21 2.40
C TYR A 219 2.52 -5.98 1.88
N LEU A 220 1.50 -5.47 2.59
CA LEU A 220 0.90 -4.17 2.29
C LEU A 220 1.81 -3.00 2.74
N SER A 221 2.78 -3.26 3.62
CA SER A 221 3.76 -2.27 4.06
C SER A 221 4.78 -1.88 2.98
N ILE A 222 4.80 -2.59 1.85
CA ILE A 222 5.66 -2.26 0.71
C ILE A 222 5.41 -0.82 0.23
N ILE A 223 4.16 -0.36 0.24
CA ILE A 223 3.79 0.99 -0.17
C ILE A 223 4.44 2.05 0.75
N PRO A 224 4.18 2.07 2.08
CA PRO A 224 4.83 3.04 2.96
C PRO A 224 6.36 2.89 3.01
N ILE A 225 6.90 1.66 2.98
CA ILE A 225 8.35 1.42 2.94
C ILE A 225 8.95 2.06 1.68
N THR A 226 8.38 1.81 0.50
CA THR A 226 8.85 2.38 -0.76
C THR A 226 8.92 3.91 -0.69
N ILE A 227 7.88 4.54 -0.14
CA ILE A 227 7.81 6.01 -0.06
C ILE A 227 8.86 6.55 0.92
N CYS A 228 9.02 5.90 2.08
CA CYS A 228 10.01 6.29 3.07
C CYS A 228 11.45 6.14 2.54
N VAL A 229 11.78 4.97 1.97
CA VAL A 229 13.10 4.69 1.40
C VAL A 229 13.38 5.61 0.21
N ASN A 230 12.42 5.84 -0.68
CA ASN A 230 12.66 6.75 -1.79
C ASN A 230 12.86 8.20 -1.31
N ASN A 231 12.15 8.63 -0.28
CA ASN A 231 12.39 9.93 0.32
C ASN A 231 13.80 10.02 0.94
N TYR A 232 14.26 8.97 1.63
CA TYR A 232 15.64 8.86 2.11
C TYR A 232 16.65 8.97 0.96
N LEU A 233 16.40 8.26 -0.16
CA LEU A 233 17.20 8.29 -1.40
C LEU A 233 17.29 9.63 -2.11
N ILE A 234 16.37 10.55 -1.88
CA ILE A 234 16.36 11.82 -2.59
C ILE A 234 16.87 12.96 -1.71
N TYR A 235 16.55 12.95 -0.41
CA TYR A 235 16.77 14.11 0.45
C TYR A 235 17.96 14.00 1.40
N THR A 236 18.57 12.81 1.57
CA THR A 236 19.76 12.69 2.43
C THR A 236 20.95 13.51 1.97
N THR A 237 21.65 14.08 2.94
CA THR A 237 22.92 14.80 2.78
C THR A 237 24.10 13.83 2.56
N HIS A 238 24.13 12.72 3.30
CA HIS A 238 25.15 11.67 3.22
C HIS A 238 24.93 10.69 2.05
N THR A 239 25.12 11.17 0.83
CA THR A 239 24.85 10.41 -0.42
C THR A 239 25.61 9.08 -0.53
N ARG A 240 26.88 9.03 -0.12
CA ARG A 240 27.73 7.81 -0.17
C ARG A 240 27.23 6.72 0.78
N PHE A 241 26.91 7.09 2.01
CA PHE A 241 26.46 6.14 3.03
C PHE A 241 25.13 5.49 2.64
N ARG A 242 24.20 6.30 2.15
CA ARG A 242 22.90 5.83 1.69
C ARG A 242 22.96 4.91 0.48
N THR A 243 23.74 5.29 -0.54
CA THR A 243 23.90 4.47 -1.75
C THR A 243 24.58 3.15 -1.44
N PHE A 244 25.54 3.16 -0.52
CA PHE A 244 26.14 1.95 0.02
C PHE A 244 25.11 1.05 0.72
N LEU A 245 24.31 1.58 1.65
CA LEU A 245 23.31 0.79 2.39
C LEU A 245 22.27 0.16 1.47
N VAL A 246 21.68 0.93 0.56
CA VAL A 246 20.67 0.41 -0.37
C VAL A 246 21.30 -0.54 -1.39
N GLY A 247 22.50 -0.25 -1.88
CA GLY A 247 23.23 -1.15 -2.78
C GLY A 247 23.57 -2.48 -2.12
N LEU A 248 24.02 -2.46 -0.86
CA LEU A 248 24.29 -3.64 -0.06
C LEU A 248 23.02 -4.46 0.15
N TRP A 249 21.89 -3.82 0.44
CA TRP A 249 20.60 -4.50 0.52
C TRP A 249 20.20 -5.17 -0.80
N VAL A 250 20.33 -4.47 -1.94
CA VAL A 250 20.00 -5.03 -3.27
C VAL A 250 20.85 -6.26 -3.57
N ILE A 251 22.16 -6.20 -3.31
CA ILE A 251 23.08 -7.32 -3.56
C ILE A 251 22.66 -8.54 -2.73
N ILE A 252 22.45 -8.34 -1.42
CA ILE A 252 22.05 -9.43 -0.51
C ILE A 252 20.69 -10.00 -0.91
N PHE A 253 19.74 -9.15 -1.26
CA PHE A 253 18.42 -9.57 -1.73
C PHE A 253 18.52 -10.45 -2.97
N LEU A 254 19.32 -10.05 -3.98
CA LEU A 254 19.50 -10.84 -5.19
C LEU A 254 20.18 -12.18 -4.90
N PHE A 255 21.18 -12.21 -4.00
CA PHE A 255 21.81 -13.46 -3.58
C PHE A 255 20.82 -14.40 -2.90
N GLU A 256 20.01 -13.91 -1.95
CA GLU A 256 18.98 -14.74 -1.31
C GLU A 256 17.93 -15.19 -2.33
N PHE A 257 17.50 -14.32 -3.27
CA PHE A 257 16.48 -14.64 -4.27
C PHE A 257 16.91 -15.69 -5.29
N PHE A 258 18.17 -15.69 -5.74
CA PHE A 258 18.65 -16.68 -6.72
C PHE A 258 19.13 -18.00 -6.08
N TYR A 259 19.40 -18.01 -4.77
CA TYR A 259 19.90 -19.19 -4.07
C TYR A 259 18.78 -20.08 -3.49
N ILE A 260 17.55 -19.56 -3.42
CA ILE A 260 16.32 -20.29 -3.06
C ILE A 260 15.70 -20.90 -4.32
#